data_AF-H1LHU1-F1
#
_entry.id   AF-H1LHU1-F1
#
_cell.length_a   1.000
_cell.length_b   1.000
_cell.length_c   1.000
_cell.angle_alpha   90.00
_cell.angle_beta   90.00
_cell.angle_gamma   90.00
#
_symmetry.space_group_name_H-M   'P 1'
#
loop_
_entity.id
_entity.type
_entity.pdbx_description
1 polymer ?
#
loop_
_entity_poly.entity_id
_entity_poly.type
_entity_poly.pdbx_seq_one_letter_code
_entity_poly.pdbx_strand_id
1 'polypeptide(L)'
;MKRFVIIAVAALSVLAAGCSSKKATSKPAADRIAQTAARKVKTINSGHTRLVIKTISTGKVTTGLIAGKFHLGPTMMKVTVGNGGKLVDHYYFDKNEMYMKSENTWYKGKVDEKSELVKQIKRQLTGSANAQVLTNLKQDLKLKENDKTDTLSFKGVNPVGVKAAKQVILSEAGRQAQKTLKDVRITHFEYRYTLDKKTFLPTKTFISMKYRNTRTKKAVT
;
A
#
# COMPACT_ATOMS: atom_id res chain seq x y z
N MET A 1 -23.42 -12.28 -11.09
CA MET A 1 -22.58 -11.20 -10.49
C MET A 1 -21.10 -11.48 -10.76
N LYS A 2 -20.46 -10.70 -11.66
CA LYS A 2 -19.04 -10.89 -12.03
C LYS A 2 -18.16 -10.36 -10.89
N ARG A 3 -17.50 -11.26 -10.16
CA ARG A 3 -16.54 -10.94 -9.09
C ARG A 3 -15.23 -10.47 -9.72
N PHE A 4 -15.01 -9.17 -9.80
CA PHE A 4 -13.74 -8.60 -10.22
C PHE A 4 -12.85 -8.41 -8.98
N VAL A 5 -11.71 -9.11 -8.95
CA VAL A 5 -10.66 -8.89 -7.96
C VAL A 5 -9.82 -7.71 -8.46
N ILE A 6 -9.95 -6.57 -7.77
CA ILE A 6 -9.29 -5.29 -8.05
C ILE A 6 -7.92 -5.30 -7.35
N ILE A 7 -6.83 -5.04 -8.07
CA ILE A 7 -5.45 -5.06 -7.55
C ILE A 7 -4.66 -3.86 -8.10
N ALA A 8 -3.87 -3.23 -7.23
CA ALA A 8 -3.42 -1.85 -7.32
C ALA A 8 -2.02 -1.58 -7.92
N VAL A 9 -1.87 -0.44 -8.61
CA VAL A 9 -0.61 0.20 -9.07
C VAL A 9 -0.55 1.65 -8.61
N ALA A 10 0.28 1.97 -7.62
CA ALA A 10 0.52 3.36 -7.26
C ALA A 10 1.65 3.92 -8.12
N ALA A 11 1.33 4.77 -9.11
CA ALA A 11 2.34 5.49 -9.91
C ALA A 11 2.41 6.97 -9.54
N LEU A 12 3.53 7.37 -8.93
CA LEU A 12 3.96 8.76 -8.74
C LEU A 12 5.49 8.83 -8.89
N SER A 13 5.94 9.06 -10.12
CA SER A 13 7.31 9.40 -10.46
C SER A 13 7.69 10.75 -9.82
N VAL A 14 8.85 10.80 -9.18
CA VAL A 14 9.62 12.03 -9.00
C VAL A 14 10.96 11.73 -9.65
N LEU A 15 11.23 12.42 -10.75
CA LEU A 15 12.56 12.50 -11.34
C LEU A 15 13.37 13.41 -10.43
N ALA A 16 14.36 12.83 -9.75
CA ALA A 16 15.47 13.59 -9.19
C ALA A 16 16.73 12.93 -9.71
N ALA A 17 17.18 13.42 -10.87
CA ALA A 17 18.54 13.20 -11.33
C ALA A 17 19.47 13.88 -10.34
N GLY A 18 20.34 13.09 -9.73
CA GLY A 18 21.35 13.52 -8.78
C GLY A 18 22.37 12.41 -8.76
N CYS A 19 23.32 12.48 -9.69
CA CYS A 19 24.51 11.65 -9.70
C CYS A 19 25.31 11.98 -8.44
N SER A 20 25.38 11.02 -7.52
CA SER A 20 26.44 10.96 -6.53
C SER A 20 26.95 9.53 -6.53
N SER A 21 28.10 9.35 -7.15
CA SER A 21 28.86 8.12 -7.23
C SER A 21 29.43 7.80 -5.85
N LYS A 22 28.65 7.10 -5.02
CA LYS A 22 29.21 6.28 -3.93
C LYS A 22 28.66 4.87 -4.08
N LYS A 23 29.58 3.93 -4.33
CA LYS A 23 29.31 2.49 -4.36
C LYS A 23 28.54 2.12 -3.09
N ALA A 24 27.39 1.47 -3.27
CA ALA A 24 26.51 1.05 -2.17
C ALA A 24 27.14 -0.13 -1.40
N THR A 25 27.87 0.19 -0.34
CA THR A 25 28.42 -0.78 0.62
C THR A 25 27.65 -0.67 1.94
N SER A 26 26.42 -1.22 2.05
CA SER A 26 25.71 -1.26 3.34
C SER A 26 24.53 -2.24 3.46
N LYS A 27 24.74 -3.54 3.17
CA LYS A 27 23.76 -4.58 3.57
C LYS A 27 23.31 -4.51 5.06
N PRO A 28 24.18 -4.19 6.04
CA PRO A 28 23.79 -4.09 7.45
C PRO A 28 22.86 -2.90 7.77
N ALA A 29 22.94 -1.80 7.01
CA ALA A 29 22.15 -0.60 7.27
C ALA A 29 20.72 -0.74 6.75
N ALA A 30 20.54 -1.29 5.55
CA ALA A 30 19.22 -1.47 4.94
C ALA A 30 18.30 -2.35 5.79
N ASP A 31 18.81 -3.46 6.34
CA ASP A 31 18.05 -4.37 7.20
C ASP A 31 17.66 -3.69 8.53
N ARG A 32 18.58 -2.97 9.18
CA ARG A 32 18.29 -2.23 10.43
C ARG A 32 17.23 -1.17 10.24
N ILE A 33 17.30 -0.41 9.14
CA ILE A 33 16.29 0.61 8.81
C ILE A 33 14.95 -0.07 8.51
N ALA A 34 14.94 -1.15 7.73
CA ALA A 34 13.74 -1.92 7.43
C ALA A 34 13.02 -2.43 8.69
N GLN A 35 13.77 -3.02 9.62
CA GLN A 35 13.22 -3.51 10.89
C GLN A 35 12.69 -2.38 11.77
N THR A 36 13.42 -1.27 11.83
CA THR A 36 13.02 -0.10 12.62
C THR A 36 11.74 0.52 12.07
N ALA A 37 11.65 0.69 10.75
CA ALA A 37 10.43 1.13 10.08
C ALA A 37 9.24 0.20 10.36
N ALA A 38 9.43 -1.11 10.25
CA ALA A 38 8.38 -2.10 10.52
C ALA A 38 7.88 -2.07 11.98
N ARG A 39 8.72 -1.67 12.94
CA ARG A 39 8.31 -1.42 14.33
C ARG A 39 7.59 -0.08 14.48
N LYS A 40 8.17 1.00 13.96
CA LYS A 40 7.65 2.37 14.10
C LYS A 40 6.30 2.57 13.42
N VAL A 41 6.02 1.88 12.31
CA VAL A 41 4.69 1.97 11.66
C VAL A 41 3.55 1.53 12.60
N LYS A 42 3.83 0.62 13.55
CA LYS A 42 2.84 0.12 14.51
C LYS A 42 2.48 1.15 15.58
N THR A 43 3.30 2.18 15.75
CA THR A 43 3.09 3.25 16.73
C THR A 43 2.36 4.45 16.12
N ILE A 44 2.01 4.40 14.84
CA ILE A 44 1.25 5.48 14.19
C ILE A 44 -0.17 5.50 14.76
N ASN A 45 -0.47 6.52 15.56
CA ASN A 45 -1.80 6.72 16.13
C ASN A 45 -2.64 7.70 15.30
N SER A 46 -2.00 8.59 14.55
CA SER A 46 -2.69 9.60 13.74
C SER A 46 -1.90 9.96 12.50
N GLY A 47 -2.59 10.50 11.50
CA GLY A 47 -1.94 10.91 10.25
C GLY A 47 -2.90 11.29 9.14
N HIS A 48 -2.30 11.63 8.00
CA HIS A 48 -2.99 11.85 6.75
C HIS A 48 -2.38 10.95 5.67
N THR A 49 -3.24 10.31 4.87
CA THR A 49 -2.82 9.36 3.85
C THR A 49 -3.54 9.63 2.55
N ARG A 50 -2.82 9.47 1.44
CA ARG A 50 -3.35 9.50 0.09
C ARG A 50 -2.80 8.31 -0.69
N LEU A 51 -3.65 7.33 -0.93
CA LEU A 51 -3.38 6.13 -1.70
C LEU A 51 -4.00 6.27 -3.09
N VAL A 52 -3.15 6.21 -4.11
CA VAL A 52 -3.57 6.20 -5.51
C VAL A 52 -3.36 4.80 -6.04
N ILE A 53 -4.41 4.23 -6.62
CA ILE A 53 -4.42 2.89 -7.18
C ILE A 53 -4.76 3.02 -8.65
N LYS A 54 -3.85 2.67 -9.55
CA LYS A 54 -4.11 2.51 -10.98
C LYS A 54 -4.16 1.01 -11.27
N THR A 55 -5.00 0.56 -12.18
CA THR A 55 -5.00 -0.84 -12.60
C THR A 55 -5.19 -0.86 -14.09
N ILE A 56 -4.35 -1.62 -14.79
CA ILE A 56 -4.49 -1.84 -16.23
C ILE A 56 -4.82 -3.31 -16.44
N SER A 57 -6.04 -3.58 -16.90
CA SER A 57 -6.50 -4.93 -17.19
C SER A 57 -7.15 -4.94 -18.56
N THR A 58 -6.67 -5.81 -19.46
CA THR A 58 -7.21 -5.94 -20.83
C THR A 58 -7.32 -4.58 -21.56
N GLY A 59 -6.31 -3.72 -21.41
CA GLY A 59 -6.26 -2.38 -22.03
C GLY A 59 -7.11 -1.32 -21.32
N LYS A 60 -7.95 -1.67 -20.34
CA LYS A 60 -8.73 -0.71 -19.56
C LYS A 60 -7.94 -0.23 -18.36
N VAL A 61 -7.85 1.08 -18.21
CA VAL A 61 -7.25 1.74 -17.04
C VAL A 61 -8.35 2.12 -16.06
N THR A 62 -8.24 1.66 -14.81
CA THR A 62 -9.05 2.17 -13.70
C THR A 62 -8.14 2.92 -12.73
N THR A 63 -8.65 3.98 -12.11
CA THR A 63 -7.93 4.72 -11.07
C THR A 63 -8.80 4.86 -9.84
N GLY A 64 -8.45 4.14 -8.78
CA GLY A 64 -8.99 4.31 -7.44
C GLY A 64 -8.18 5.33 -6.64
N LEU A 65 -8.87 6.06 -5.77
CA LEU A 65 -8.27 6.99 -4.83
C LEU A 65 -8.84 6.72 -3.44
N ILE A 66 -7.97 6.58 -2.44
CA ILE A 66 -8.36 6.54 -1.03
C ILE A 66 -7.56 7.63 -0.34
N ALA A 67 -8.23 8.64 0.17
CA ALA A 67 -7.61 9.68 0.99
C ALA A 67 -8.24 9.67 2.37
N GLY A 68 -7.46 9.92 3.41
CA GLY A 68 -8.05 10.00 4.72
C GLY A 68 -7.20 10.66 5.78
N LYS A 69 -7.87 11.05 6.86
CA LYS A 69 -7.26 11.51 8.12
C LYS A 69 -7.74 10.59 9.23
N PHE A 70 -6.87 10.24 10.15
CA PHE A 70 -7.23 9.30 11.21
C PHE A 70 -6.59 9.64 12.55
N HIS A 71 -7.22 9.14 13.60
CA HIS A 71 -6.75 9.01 14.97
C HIS A 71 -7.22 7.63 15.48
N LEU A 72 -6.38 6.85 16.16
CA LEU A 72 -6.73 5.46 16.55
C LEU A 72 -7.03 5.27 18.04
N GLY A 73 -6.88 6.32 18.87
CA GLY A 73 -7.22 6.27 20.29
C GLY A 73 -7.82 7.57 20.81
N PRO A 74 -9.14 7.83 20.68
CA PRO A 74 -10.18 6.95 20.15
C PRO A 74 -10.14 6.81 18.62
N THR A 75 -10.74 5.74 18.08
CA THR A 75 -10.84 5.50 16.63
C THR A 75 -11.73 6.56 15.99
N MET A 76 -11.11 7.47 15.24
CA MET A 76 -11.77 8.44 14.36
C MET A 76 -11.12 8.40 12.98
N MET A 77 -11.89 8.21 11.93
CA MET A 77 -11.35 8.18 10.56
C MET A 77 -12.27 8.94 9.61
N LYS A 78 -11.71 9.90 8.88
CA LYS A 78 -12.36 10.53 7.72
C LYS A 78 -11.72 9.94 6.48
N VAL A 79 -12.50 9.21 5.68
CA VAL A 79 -12.03 8.53 4.47
C VAL A 79 -12.84 9.05 3.29
N THR A 80 -12.16 9.32 2.19
CA THR A 80 -12.82 9.64 0.93
C THR A 80 -12.33 8.67 -0.13
N VAL A 81 -13.27 8.02 -0.78
CA VAL A 81 -13.02 7.03 -1.82
C VAL A 81 -13.43 7.63 -3.16
N GLY A 82 -12.63 7.35 -4.18
CA GLY A 82 -12.85 7.86 -5.52
C GLY A 82 -12.58 6.83 -6.60
N ASN A 83 -13.23 7.01 -7.74
CA ASN A 83 -13.02 6.23 -8.95
C ASN A 83 -12.84 7.18 -10.15
N GLY A 84 -12.06 6.76 -11.14
CA GLY A 84 -11.71 7.59 -12.30
C GLY A 84 -10.96 8.89 -11.93
N GLY A 85 -10.31 8.92 -10.77
CA GLY A 85 -9.62 10.12 -10.26
C GLY A 85 -10.51 11.17 -9.58
N LYS A 86 -11.83 10.95 -9.49
CA LYS A 86 -12.76 11.82 -8.74
C LYS A 86 -13.13 11.18 -7.40
N LEU A 87 -13.18 11.96 -6.33
CA LEU A 87 -13.69 11.52 -5.02
C LEU A 87 -15.22 11.52 -5.07
N VAL A 88 -15.85 10.43 -4.63
CA VAL A 88 -17.30 10.18 -4.79
C VAL A 88 -17.96 9.95 -3.43
N ASP A 89 -17.35 9.09 -2.60
CA ASP A 89 -17.95 8.68 -1.34
C ASP A 89 -17.12 9.20 -0.16
N HIS A 90 -17.80 9.76 0.84
CA HIS A 90 -17.17 10.15 2.10
C HIS A 90 -17.65 9.24 3.22
N TYR A 91 -16.70 8.69 3.97
CA TYR A 91 -16.96 7.90 5.16
C TYR A 91 -16.38 8.62 6.38
N TYR A 92 -17.14 8.64 7.46
CA TYR A 92 -16.67 9.06 8.77
C TYR A 92 -16.92 7.94 9.76
N PHE A 93 -15.86 7.50 10.43
CA PHE A 93 -15.91 6.51 11.49
C PHE A 93 -15.65 7.23 12.80
N ASP A 94 -16.54 7.02 13.78
CA ASP A 94 -16.36 7.44 15.16
C ASP A 94 -16.69 6.25 16.06
N LYS A 95 -15.65 5.62 16.58
CA LYS A 95 -15.73 4.37 17.34
C LYS A 95 -16.55 3.30 16.60
N ASN A 96 -17.72 2.95 17.14
CA ASN A 96 -18.63 1.94 16.60
C ASN A 96 -19.70 2.51 15.65
N GLU A 97 -19.59 3.78 15.26
CA GLU A 97 -20.49 4.44 14.34
C GLU A 97 -19.79 4.72 13.01
N MET A 98 -20.52 4.50 11.91
CA MET A 98 -20.10 4.85 10.57
C MET A 98 -21.15 5.78 9.95
N TYR A 99 -20.66 6.84 9.33
CA TYR A 99 -21.44 7.79 8.57
C TYR A 99 -20.95 7.74 7.12
N MET A 100 -21.86 7.58 6.17
CA MET A 100 -21.54 7.57 4.73
C MET A 100 -22.29 8.71 4.06
N LYS A 101 -21.60 9.53 3.28
CA LYS A 101 -22.21 10.52 2.40
C LYS A 101 -22.24 9.98 0.98
N SER A 102 -23.44 9.78 0.44
CA SER A 102 -23.69 9.43 -0.97
C SER A 102 -24.73 10.40 -1.53
N GLU A 103 -24.53 10.92 -2.74
CA GLU A 103 -25.47 11.84 -3.41
C GLU A 103 -25.94 13.00 -2.52
N ASN A 104 -25.00 13.58 -1.75
CA ASN A 104 -25.23 14.62 -0.74
C ASN A 104 -26.07 14.26 0.49
N THR A 105 -26.50 13.00 0.64
CA THR A 105 -27.24 12.52 1.80
C THR A 105 -26.33 11.75 2.76
N TRP A 106 -26.48 11.99 4.07
CA TRP A 106 -25.75 11.27 5.12
C TRP A 106 -26.56 10.09 5.63
N TYR A 107 -25.93 8.92 5.64
CA TYR A 107 -26.46 7.68 6.19
C TYR A 107 -25.66 7.32 7.44
N LYS A 108 -26.34 6.97 8.52
CA LYS A 108 -25.72 6.51 9.77
C LYS A 108 -25.92 5.00 9.93
N GLY A 109 -24.87 4.31 10.36
CA GLY A 109 -24.90 2.89 10.67
C GLY A 109 -23.98 2.53 11.83
N LYS A 110 -24.21 1.35 12.41
CA LYS A 110 -23.27 0.75 13.38
C LYS A 110 -22.22 -0.06 12.64
N VAL A 111 -20.98 -0.01 13.12
CA VAL A 111 -19.88 -0.85 12.63
C VAL A 111 -19.08 -1.35 13.82
N ASP A 112 -18.74 -2.63 13.83
CA ASP A 112 -17.81 -3.16 14.84
C ASP A 112 -16.39 -2.66 14.51
N GLU A 113 -15.71 -2.03 15.46
CA GLU A 113 -14.30 -1.64 15.34
C GLU A 113 -13.37 -2.82 15.02
N LYS A 114 -13.77 -4.04 15.37
CA LYS A 114 -13.05 -5.29 15.08
C LYS A 114 -13.47 -5.93 13.75
N SER A 115 -14.39 -5.33 13.00
CA SER A 115 -14.77 -5.79 11.67
C SER A 115 -13.58 -5.77 10.71
N GLU A 116 -13.58 -6.69 9.73
CA GLU A 116 -12.52 -6.75 8.73
C GLU A 116 -12.47 -5.49 7.85
N LEU A 117 -13.61 -4.83 7.63
CA LEU A 117 -13.68 -3.54 6.94
C LEU A 117 -12.86 -2.47 7.68
N VAL A 118 -13.14 -2.26 8.97
CA VAL A 118 -12.43 -1.26 9.79
C VAL A 118 -10.94 -1.60 9.87
N LYS A 119 -10.58 -2.87 10.05
CA LYS A 119 -9.17 -3.30 10.04
C LYS A 119 -8.49 -3.04 8.70
N GLN A 120 -9.17 -3.26 7.58
CA GLN A 120 -8.63 -3.02 6.24
C GLN A 120 -8.38 -1.53 6.02
N ILE A 121 -9.35 -0.68 6.36
CA ILE A 121 -9.21 0.79 6.27
C ILE A 121 -8.05 1.26 7.15
N LYS A 122 -7.96 0.80 8.41
CA LYS A 122 -6.84 1.10 9.32
C LYS A 122 -5.49 0.71 8.70
N ARG A 123 -5.38 -0.47 8.09
CA ARG A 123 -4.15 -0.93 7.43
C ARG A 123 -3.76 -0.05 6.24
N GLN A 124 -4.73 0.35 5.41
CA GLN A 124 -4.50 1.21 4.25
C GLN A 124 -4.09 2.62 4.66
N LEU A 125 -4.77 3.21 5.64
CA LEU A 125 -4.46 4.54 6.15
C LEU A 125 -3.11 4.60 6.86
N THR A 126 -2.76 3.60 7.67
CA THR A 126 -1.47 3.57 8.37
C THR A 126 -0.30 3.15 7.48
N GLY A 127 -0.57 2.53 6.32
CA GLY A 127 0.45 1.89 5.50
C GLY A 127 1.13 0.69 6.18
N SER A 128 0.56 0.17 7.27
CA SER A 128 1.17 -0.89 8.08
C SER A 128 1.34 -2.20 7.33
N ALA A 129 0.44 -2.50 6.38
CA ALA A 129 0.58 -3.62 5.46
C ALA A 129 1.84 -3.51 4.59
N ASN A 130 2.13 -2.32 4.08
CA ASN A 130 3.28 -2.07 3.21
C ASN A 130 4.61 -2.17 3.96
N ALA A 131 4.64 -1.86 5.25
CA ALA A 131 5.84 -2.03 6.07
C ALA A 131 6.19 -3.51 6.28
N GLN A 132 5.21 -4.42 6.30
CA GLN A 132 5.48 -5.85 6.43
C GLN A 132 6.22 -6.42 5.20
N VAL A 133 6.08 -5.77 4.04
CA VAL A 133 6.82 -6.13 2.82
C VAL A 133 8.32 -5.98 3.02
N LEU A 134 8.76 -4.98 3.81
CA LEU A 134 10.17 -4.77 4.13
C LEU A 134 10.81 -5.99 4.77
N THR A 135 10.08 -6.67 5.66
CA THR A 135 10.58 -7.86 6.36
C THR A 135 10.89 -9.01 5.40
N ASN A 136 10.09 -9.19 4.34
CA ASN A 136 10.32 -10.21 3.33
C ASN A 136 11.49 -9.88 2.40
N LEU A 137 11.74 -8.58 2.18
CA LEU A 137 12.76 -8.10 1.24
C LEU A 137 14.08 -7.75 1.91
N LYS A 138 14.18 -7.86 3.24
CA LYS A 138 15.23 -7.24 4.06
C LYS A 138 16.67 -7.49 3.58
N GLN A 139 16.95 -8.64 3.00
CA GLN A 139 18.29 -9.01 2.49
C GLN A 139 18.57 -8.53 1.07
N ASP A 140 17.54 -8.14 0.33
CA ASP A 140 17.58 -7.73 -1.09
C ASP A 140 17.26 -6.23 -1.28
N LEU A 141 16.99 -5.50 -0.20
CA LEU A 141 16.75 -4.06 -0.24
C LEU A 141 18.04 -3.30 -0.56
N LYS A 142 17.92 -2.36 -1.49
CA LYS A 142 18.93 -1.32 -1.76
C LYS A 142 18.54 -0.06 -1.00
N LEU A 143 19.50 0.50 -0.26
CA LEU A 143 19.36 1.75 0.46
C LEU A 143 19.89 2.92 -0.39
N LYS A 144 19.10 3.99 -0.49
CA LYS A 144 19.54 5.31 -0.95
C LYS A 144 19.22 6.33 0.13
N GLU A 145 20.22 7.11 0.51
CA GLU A 145 20.11 8.11 1.56
C GLU A 145 20.18 9.53 0.99
N ASN A 146 19.47 10.47 1.62
CA ASN A 146 19.74 11.90 1.51
C ASN A 146 19.62 12.55 2.91
N ASP A 147 19.64 13.88 2.99
CA ASP A 147 19.68 14.59 4.29
C ASP A 147 18.42 14.40 5.13
N LYS A 148 17.27 14.14 4.50
CA LYS A 148 15.96 14.10 5.18
C LYS A 148 15.33 12.71 5.20
N THR A 149 15.73 11.83 4.28
CA THR A 149 15.02 10.59 4.01
C THR A 149 15.95 9.43 3.69
N ASP A 150 15.46 8.23 4.05
CA ASP A 150 16.00 6.95 3.61
C ASP A 150 15.02 6.31 2.64
N THR A 151 15.52 5.84 1.50
CA THR A 151 14.72 5.08 0.53
C THR A 151 15.23 3.66 0.42
N LEU A 152 14.39 2.72 0.86
CA LEU A 152 14.57 1.29 0.67
C LEU A 152 13.89 0.88 -0.63
N SER A 153 14.61 0.16 -1.49
CA SER A 153 14.11 -0.20 -2.82
C SER A 153 14.41 -1.65 -3.18
N PHE A 154 13.51 -2.27 -3.91
CA PHE A 154 13.65 -3.61 -4.46
C PHE A 154 13.04 -3.66 -5.84
N LYS A 155 13.67 -4.42 -6.75
CA LYS A 155 13.13 -4.72 -8.07
C LYS A 155 13.55 -6.12 -8.47
N GLY A 156 12.58 -7.00 -8.70
CA GLY A 156 12.85 -8.38 -9.06
C GLY A 156 11.66 -9.31 -8.89
N VAL A 157 11.77 -10.50 -9.47
CA VAL A 157 10.77 -11.57 -9.37
C VAL A 157 11.40 -12.88 -8.90
N ASN A 158 12.48 -12.79 -8.14
CA ASN A 158 13.03 -13.92 -7.38
C ASN A 158 12.01 -14.38 -6.30
N PRO A 159 12.19 -15.54 -5.64
CA PRO A 159 11.21 -16.08 -4.71
C PRO A 159 10.74 -15.10 -3.62
N VAL A 160 11.65 -14.29 -3.07
CA VAL A 160 11.32 -13.26 -2.07
C VAL A 160 10.49 -12.11 -2.66
N GLY A 161 10.83 -11.65 -3.87
CA GLY A 161 10.05 -10.65 -4.61
C GLY A 161 8.64 -11.12 -4.96
N VAL A 162 8.50 -12.38 -5.39
CA VAL A 162 7.18 -12.99 -5.66
C VAL A 162 6.36 -13.10 -4.38
N LYS A 163 6.97 -13.54 -3.27
CA LYS A 163 6.30 -13.62 -1.96
C LYS A 163 5.84 -12.24 -1.48
N ALA A 164 6.71 -11.24 -1.57
CA ALA A 164 6.41 -9.85 -1.25
C ALA A 164 5.25 -9.29 -2.10
N ALA A 165 5.29 -9.49 -3.42
CA ALA A 165 4.22 -9.07 -4.32
C ALA A 165 2.87 -9.72 -3.96
N LYS A 166 2.84 -11.04 -3.73
CA LYS A 166 1.62 -11.73 -3.31
C LYS A 166 1.11 -11.25 -1.96
N GLN A 167 1.98 -10.91 -1.02
CA GLN A 167 1.59 -10.32 0.27
C GLN A 167 0.91 -8.96 0.09
N VAL A 168 1.45 -8.08 -0.77
CA VAL A 168 0.79 -6.80 -1.10
C VAL A 168 -0.62 -7.05 -1.60
N ILE A 169 -0.79 -7.98 -2.55
CA ILE A 169 -2.12 -8.34 -3.07
C ILE A 169 -3.05 -8.80 -1.94
N LEU A 170 -2.59 -9.70 -1.07
CA LEU A 170 -3.39 -10.19 0.06
C LEU A 170 -3.79 -9.09 1.04
N SER A 171 -2.90 -8.15 1.30
CA SER A 171 -3.16 -7.04 2.23
C SER A 171 -4.21 -6.08 1.69
N GLU A 172 -4.20 -5.82 0.38
CA GLU A 172 -5.13 -4.88 -0.26
C GLU A 172 -6.46 -5.51 -0.66
N ALA A 173 -6.45 -6.75 -1.16
CA ALA A 173 -7.66 -7.45 -1.63
C ALA A 173 -8.29 -8.36 -0.56
N GLY A 174 -7.67 -8.50 0.61
CA GLY A 174 -8.17 -9.31 1.72
C GLY A 174 -8.02 -10.82 1.52
N ARG A 175 -8.52 -11.61 2.50
CA ARG A 175 -8.34 -13.07 2.53
C ARG A 175 -8.97 -13.79 1.34
N GLN A 176 -10.04 -13.23 0.76
CA GLN A 176 -10.69 -13.76 -0.44
C GLN A 176 -9.73 -13.90 -1.63
N ALA A 177 -8.67 -13.09 -1.69
CA ALA A 177 -7.67 -13.17 -2.77
C ALA A 177 -6.76 -14.40 -2.70
N GLN A 178 -6.70 -15.12 -1.56
CA GLN A 178 -5.84 -16.31 -1.41
C GLN A 178 -6.10 -17.38 -2.47
N LYS A 179 -7.37 -17.63 -2.80
CA LYS A 179 -7.74 -18.64 -3.80
C LYS A 179 -7.24 -18.22 -5.19
N THR A 180 -7.44 -16.96 -5.56
CA THR A 180 -7.05 -16.40 -6.86
C THR A 180 -5.53 -16.32 -7.02
N LEU A 181 -4.78 -16.07 -5.94
CA LEU A 181 -3.33 -15.93 -5.97
C LEU A 181 -2.55 -17.22 -6.28
N LYS A 182 -3.20 -18.38 -6.17
CA LYS A 182 -2.62 -19.66 -6.62
C LYS A 182 -2.34 -19.64 -8.13
N ASP A 183 -3.24 -19.02 -8.89
CA ASP A 183 -3.14 -18.91 -10.34
C ASP A 183 -2.43 -17.62 -10.80
N VAL A 184 -1.76 -16.91 -9.90
CA VAL A 184 -1.08 -15.64 -10.21
C VAL A 184 0.42 -15.86 -10.36
N ARG A 185 0.92 -15.60 -11.57
CA ARG A 185 2.35 -15.51 -11.88
C ARG A 185 2.78 -14.04 -11.93
N ILE A 186 3.61 -13.63 -10.98
CA ILE A 186 4.21 -12.29 -10.96
C ILE A 186 5.29 -12.24 -12.05
N THR A 187 5.24 -11.23 -12.92
CA THR A 187 6.21 -11.03 -14.01
C THR A 187 7.01 -9.74 -13.83
N HIS A 188 6.56 -8.84 -12.96
CA HIS A 188 7.29 -7.66 -12.55
C HIS A 188 6.90 -7.29 -11.13
N PHE A 189 7.88 -6.90 -10.32
CA PHE A 189 7.64 -6.28 -9.03
C PHE A 189 8.74 -5.27 -8.74
N GLU A 190 8.32 -4.05 -8.43
CA GLU A 190 9.16 -2.94 -7.97
C GLU A 190 8.51 -2.33 -6.74
N TYR A 191 9.34 -2.10 -5.73
CA TYR A 191 8.93 -1.58 -4.44
C TYR A 191 9.92 -0.48 -4.02
N ARG A 192 9.39 0.68 -3.63
CA ARG A 192 10.17 1.77 -3.04
C ARG A 192 9.45 2.30 -1.81
N TYR A 193 10.17 2.39 -0.71
CA TYR A 193 9.67 2.80 0.59
C TYR A 193 10.56 3.90 1.14
N THR A 194 10.01 5.11 1.19
CA THR A 194 10.71 6.31 1.63
C THR A 194 10.28 6.65 3.06
N LEU A 195 11.28 6.87 3.89
CA LEU A 195 11.19 7.08 5.32
C LEU A 195 11.74 8.45 5.67
N ASP A 196 11.14 9.11 6.66
CA ASP A 196 11.78 10.23 7.34
C ASP A 196 12.92 9.72 8.24
N LYS A 197 14.12 10.32 8.13
CA LYS A 197 15.32 9.84 8.85
C LYS A 197 15.22 9.96 10.37
N LYS A 198 14.46 10.94 10.88
CA LYS A 198 14.36 11.19 12.33
C LYS A 198 13.38 10.24 13.00
N THR A 199 12.24 10.03 12.35
CA THR A 199 11.11 9.28 12.91
C THR A 199 11.04 7.84 12.45
N PHE A 200 11.69 7.50 11.33
CA PHE A 200 11.58 6.22 10.62
C PHE A 200 10.14 5.89 10.19
N LEU A 201 9.30 6.91 10.07
CA LEU A 201 7.92 6.77 9.58
C LEU A 201 7.87 6.92 8.06
N PRO A 202 6.98 6.18 7.37
CA PRO A 202 6.83 6.29 5.92
C PRO A 202 6.32 7.66 5.52
N THR A 203 7.00 8.27 4.56
CA THR A 203 6.55 9.51 3.91
C THR A 203 5.99 9.23 2.52
N LYS A 204 6.51 8.21 1.83
CA LYS A 204 6.03 7.79 0.50
C LYS A 204 6.30 6.31 0.27
N THR A 205 5.32 5.62 -0.31
CA THR A 205 5.48 4.24 -0.80
C THR A 205 5.08 4.19 -2.26
N PHE A 206 5.87 3.47 -3.06
CA PHE A 206 5.58 3.17 -4.45
C PHE A 206 5.66 1.65 -4.64
N ILE A 207 4.63 1.11 -5.29
CA ILE A 207 4.54 -0.31 -5.62
C ILE A 207 4.07 -0.41 -7.07
N SER A 208 4.87 -1.08 -7.88
CA SER A 208 4.54 -1.43 -9.26
C SER A 208 4.60 -2.94 -9.40
N MET A 209 3.57 -3.53 -9.99
CA MET A 209 3.46 -4.96 -10.16
C MET A 209 2.92 -5.25 -11.55
N LYS A 210 3.35 -6.37 -12.13
CA LYS A 210 2.66 -6.98 -13.27
C LYS A 210 2.51 -8.44 -12.96
N TYR A 211 1.34 -8.98 -13.28
CA TYR A 211 1.09 -10.40 -13.12
C TYR A 211 0.18 -10.94 -14.21
N ARG A 212 0.31 -12.24 -14.45
CA ARG A 212 -0.54 -13.00 -15.36
C ARG A 212 -1.32 -14.03 -14.56
N ASN A 213 -2.62 -14.13 -14.84
CA ASN A 213 -3.40 -15.26 -14.38
C ASN A 213 -3.08 -16.47 -15.26
N THR A 214 -2.56 -17.55 -14.67
CA THR A 214 -2.08 -18.74 -15.38
C THR A 214 -3.20 -19.52 -16.06
N ARG A 215 -4.42 -19.49 -15.52
CA ARG A 215 -5.59 -20.15 -16.11
C ARG A 215 -6.16 -19.38 -17.30
N THR A 216 -6.34 -18.07 -17.14
CA THR A 216 -7.00 -17.23 -18.14
C THR A 216 -6.03 -16.56 -19.12
N LYS A 217 -4.72 -16.67 -18.87
CA LYS A 217 -3.62 -15.98 -19.57
C LYS A 217 -3.74 -14.45 -19.59
N LYS A 218 -4.72 -13.86 -18.88
CA LYS A 218 -4.92 -12.41 -18.78
C LYS A 218 -3.80 -11.76 -17.97
N ALA A 219 -3.25 -10.68 -18.52
CA ALA A 219 -2.26 -9.84 -17.84
C ALA A 219 -2.95 -8.68 -17.13
N VAL A 220 -2.45 -8.36 -15.95
CA VAL A 220 -2.82 -7.18 -15.17
C VAL A 220 -1.53 -6.45 -14.78
N THR A 221 -1.53 -5.14 -14.95
CA THR A 221 -0.54 -4.23 -14.36
C THR A 221 -1.24 -3.52 -13.23
#